data_AF-A0A3D9KIJ0-F1
#
_entry.id   AF-A0A3D9KIJ0-F1
#
_cell.length_a   1.000
_cell.length_b   1.000
_cell.length_c   1.000
_cell.angle_alpha   90.00
_cell.angle_beta   90.00
_cell.angle_gamma   90.00
#
_symmetry.space_group_name_H-M   'P 1'
#
loop_
_entity.id
_entity.type
_entity.pdbx_description
1 polymer ?
#
loop_
_entity_poly.entity_id
_entity_poly.type
_entity_poly.pdbx_seq_one_letter_code
_entity_poly.pdbx_strand_id
1 'polypeptide(L)'
;MKVTHEDGFTLIEYAEGKRPLKVTAYVIDCFDRDIQLSHIVKYVEAAANAPVHVAKMEPTKFYALVERLATTVCREFSPTRNWGVTKPEIRGAVLFVLYAAIKAGKWPVEYDMTDTTFVQYEEAGL
;
A
#
# COMPACT_ATOMS: atom_id res chain seq x y z
N MET A 1 -3.53 -18.46 -1.19
CA MET A 1 -3.81 -17.01 -1.09
C MET A 1 -5.21 -16.77 -1.66
N LYS A 2 -6.02 -15.93 -1.04
CA LYS A 2 -7.36 -15.58 -1.53
C LYS A 2 -7.56 -14.08 -1.43
N VAL A 3 -8.11 -13.48 -2.48
CA VAL A 3 -8.46 -12.05 -2.52
C VAL A 3 -9.97 -11.96 -2.71
N THR A 4 -10.63 -11.18 -1.85
CA THR A 4 -12.07 -10.94 -1.91
C THR A 4 -12.32 -9.44 -2.02
N HIS A 5 -13.16 -9.06 -2.97
CA HIS A 5 -13.60 -7.67 -3.18
C HIS A 5 -15.02 -7.51 -2.65
N GLU A 6 -15.21 -6.51 -1.80
CA GLU A 6 -16.51 -6.11 -1.25
C GLU A 6 -16.71 -4.61 -1.52
N ASP A 7 -17.95 -4.12 -1.38
CA ASP A 7 -18.25 -2.71 -1.58
C ASP A 7 -17.41 -1.82 -0.65
N GLY A 8 -16.44 -1.13 -1.26
CA GLY A 8 -15.54 -0.19 -0.59
C GLY A 8 -14.27 -0.78 0.02
N PHE A 9 -14.01 -2.10 -0.06
CA PHE A 9 -12.75 -2.66 0.44
C PHE A 9 -12.32 -3.99 -0.20
N THR A 10 -11.04 -4.33 -0.02
CA THR A 10 -10.46 -5.62 -0.43
C THR A 10 -9.90 -6.34 0.79
N LEU A 11 -10.14 -7.65 0.90
CA LEU A 11 -9.55 -8.54 1.89
C LEU A 11 -8.53 -9.47 1.22
N ILE A 12 -7.32 -9.54 1.78
CA ILE A 12 -6.25 -10.38 1.28
C ILE A 12 -5.86 -11.41 2.34
N GLU A 13 -6.15 -12.67 2.07
CA GLU A 13 -5.73 -13.83 2.86
C GLU A 13 -4.38 -14.35 2.33
N TYR A 14 -3.28 -13.91 2.94
CA TYR A 14 -1.92 -14.14 2.44
C TYR A 14 -1.11 -15.20 3.24
N ALA A 15 -1.62 -15.64 4.41
CA ALA A 15 -0.98 -16.65 5.25
C ALA A 15 -2.03 -17.42 6.08
N GLU A 16 -1.82 -18.70 6.29
CA GLU A 16 -2.66 -19.53 7.14
C GLU A 16 -2.63 -19.05 8.60
N GLY A 17 -3.79 -19.02 9.25
CA GLY A 17 -3.92 -18.57 10.65
C GLY A 17 -3.70 -17.06 10.88
N LYS A 18 -3.44 -16.27 9.83
CA LYS A 18 -3.34 -14.80 9.92
C LYS A 18 -4.68 -14.15 9.61
N ARG A 19 -4.96 -13.04 10.32
CA ARG A 19 -6.12 -12.20 10.02
C ARG A 19 -5.98 -11.62 8.60
N PRO A 20 -7.04 -11.63 7.78
CA PRO A 20 -6.98 -11.04 6.45
C PRO A 20 -6.53 -9.57 6.47
N LEU A 21 -5.69 -9.19 5.51
CA LEU A 21 -5.27 -7.82 5.31
C LEU A 21 -6.40 -7.05 4.62
N LYS A 22 -7.12 -6.24 5.41
CA LYS A 22 -8.12 -5.29 4.87
C LYS A 22 -7.42 -4.05 4.31
N VAL A 23 -7.76 -3.73 3.07
CA VAL A 23 -7.25 -2.60 2.28
C VAL A 23 -8.43 -1.79 1.74
N THR A 24 -8.31 -0.47 1.75
CA THR A 24 -9.27 0.46 1.13
C THR A 24 -8.53 1.46 0.25
N ALA A 25 -9.22 2.10 -0.68
CA ALA A 25 -8.64 3.16 -1.50
C ALA A 25 -8.11 4.29 -0.62
N TYR A 26 -6.98 4.87 -1.01
CA TYR A 26 -6.48 6.12 -0.47
C TYR A 26 -6.87 7.22 -1.45
N VAL A 27 -7.80 8.10 -1.06
CA VAL A 27 -8.34 9.15 -1.93
C VAL A 27 -7.61 10.46 -1.66
N ILE A 28 -7.08 11.09 -2.72
CA ILE A 28 -6.50 12.43 -2.68
C ILE A 28 -7.57 13.41 -3.15
N ASP A 29 -8.36 13.90 -2.20
CA ASP A 29 -9.44 14.86 -2.44
C ASP A 29 -9.05 16.30 -2.07
N CYS A 30 -7.88 16.49 -1.45
CA CYS A 30 -7.38 17.79 -1.03
C CYS A 30 -5.85 17.80 -0.90
N PHE A 31 -5.29 19.00 -0.77
CA PHE A 31 -3.85 19.24 -0.64
C PHE A 31 -3.23 18.53 0.57
N ASP A 32 -3.95 18.44 1.69
CA ASP A 32 -3.44 17.75 2.88
C ASP A 32 -3.26 16.25 2.64
N ARG A 33 -4.17 15.61 1.90
CA ARG A 33 -4.05 14.20 1.51
C ARG A 33 -2.83 13.96 0.62
N ASP A 34 -2.52 14.90 -0.28
CA ASP A 34 -1.33 14.82 -1.12
C ASP A 34 -0.04 14.88 -0.28
N ILE A 35 0.05 15.84 0.66
CA ILE A 35 1.18 15.93 1.60
C ILE A 35 1.34 14.64 2.43
N GLN A 36 0.24 14.13 2.98
CA GLN A 36 0.25 12.91 3.79
C GLN A 36 0.75 11.72 2.99
N LEU A 37 0.32 11.60 1.74
CA LEU A 37 0.81 10.55 0.87
C LEU A 37 2.30 10.71 0.54
N SER A 38 2.78 11.93 0.31
CA SER A 38 4.22 12.20 0.14
C SER A 38 5.03 11.68 1.34
N HIS A 39 4.51 11.80 2.57
CA HIS A 39 5.16 11.21 3.75
C HIS A 39 5.17 9.67 3.71
N ILE A 40 4.07 9.05 3.29
CA ILE A 40 3.98 7.58 3.14
C ILE A 40 4.96 7.09 2.07
N VAL A 41 5.00 7.74 0.91
CA VAL A 41 5.93 7.44 -0.20
C VAL A 41 7.37 7.48 0.29
N LYS A 42 7.79 8.61 0.88
CA LYS A 42 9.15 8.79 1.41
C LYS A 42 9.50 7.72 2.45
N TYR A 43 8.53 7.35 3.30
CA TYR A 43 8.75 6.29 4.27
C TYR A 43 8.94 4.92 3.60
N VAL A 44 8.09 4.56 2.64
CA VAL A 44 8.19 3.27 1.92
C VAL A 44 9.50 3.18 1.17
N GLU A 45 9.90 4.23 0.45
CA GLU A 45 11.17 4.28 -0.29
C GLU A 45 12.39 4.12 0.62
N ALA A 46 12.35 4.69 1.82
CA ALA A 46 13.42 4.56 2.79
C ALA A 46 13.45 3.20 3.51
N ALA A 47 12.30 2.55 3.70
CA ALA A 47 12.17 1.35 4.54
C ALA A 47 12.04 0.03 3.77
N ALA A 48 11.70 0.08 2.49
CA ALA A 48 11.58 -1.10 1.62
C ALA A 48 12.90 -1.40 0.90
N ASN A 49 13.05 -2.66 0.47
CA ASN A 49 14.13 -3.04 -0.44
C ASN A 49 13.89 -2.42 -1.83
N ALA A 50 14.94 -2.37 -2.66
CA ALA A 50 14.83 -1.93 -4.05
C ALA A 50 13.68 -2.67 -4.78
N PRO A 51 12.93 -2.00 -5.68
CA PRO A 51 11.73 -2.59 -6.31
C PRO A 51 12.00 -3.92 -7.02
N VAL A 52 13.15 -4.05 -7.66
CA VAL A 52 13.61 -5.30 -8.31
C VAL A 52 13.74 -6.50 -7.35
N HIS A 53 13.98 -6.26 -6.06
CA HIS A 53 14.00 -7.30 -5.03
C HIS A 53 12.60 -7.58 -4.48
N VAL A 54 11.78 -6.53 -4.34
CA VAL A 54 10.38 -6.67 -3.90
C VAL A 54 9.58 -7.47 -4.92
N ALA A 55 9.80 -7.24 -6.23
CA ALA A 55 9.14 -7.96 -7.32
C ALA A 55 9.38 -9.48 -7.30
N LYS A 56 10.47 -9.94 -6.67
CA LYS A 56 10.84 -11.35 -6.57
C LYS A 56 10.40 -12.00 -5.27
N MET A 57 9.65 -11.27 -4.43
CA MET A 57 9.17 -11.80 -3.16
C MET A 57 8.01 -12.77 -3.38
N GLU A 58 8.04 -13.88 -2.64
CA GLU A 58 6.87 -14.74 -2.48
C GLU A 58 5.66 -13.93 -2.03
N PRO A 59 4.44 -14.20 -2.53
CA PRO A 59 3.24 -13.42 -2.22
C PRO A 59 3.02 -13.23 -0.71
N THR A 60 3.20 -14.29 0.09
CA THR A 60 3.08 -14.21 1.55
C THR A 60 4.07 -13.23 2.19
N LYS A 61 5.32 -13.18 1.69
CA LYS A 61 6.34 -12.24 2.18
C LYS A 61 6.06 -10.82 1.72
N PHE A 62 5.56 -10.64 0.49
CA PHE A 62 5.14 -9.36 -0.04
C PHE A 62 4.03 -8.72 0.82
N TYR A 63 2.95 -9.44 1.09
CA TYR A 63 1.86 -8.90 1.92
C TYR A 63 2.27 -8.73 3.39
N ALA A 64 3.19 -9.55 3.90
CA ALA A 64 3.80 -9.31 5.22
C ALA A 64 4.63 -8.01 5.25
N LEU A 65 5.34 -7.68 4.16
CA LEU A 65 6.05 -6.40 4.02
C LEU A 65 5.05 -5.23 4.01
N VAL A 66 3.96 -5.33 3.24
CA VAL A 66 2.89 -4.31 3.21
C VAL A 66 2.34 -4.07 4.61
N GLU A 67 1.97 -5.14 5.33
CA GLU A 67 1.45 -5.02 6.68
C GLU A 67 2.44 -4.38 7.66
N ARG A 68 3.72 -4.77 7.56
CA ARG A 68 4.80 -4.22 8.39
C ARG A 68 4.98 -2.73 8.14
N LEU A 69 5.11 -2.32 6.87
CA LEU A 69 5.29 -0.92 6.49
C LEU A 69 4.10 -0.07 6.94
N ALA A 70 2.87 -0.51 6.65
CA ALA A 70 1.66 0.20 7.08
C ALA A 70 1.58 0.30 8.61
N THR A 71 1.95 -0.75 9.34
CA THR A 71 1.97 -0.71 10.82
C THR A 71 2.99 0.29 11.35
N THR A 72 4.17 0.38 10.76
CA THR A 72 5.17 1.37 11.19
C THR A 72 4.77 2.79 10.82
N VAL A 73 4.21 3.02 9.63
CA VAL A 73 3.60 4.33 9.27
C VAL A 73 2.55 4.72 10.31
N CYS A 74 1.65 3.78 10.67
CA CYS A 74 0.64 4.05 11.68
C CYS A 74 1.22 4.41 13.06
N ARG A 75 2.33 3.76 13.43
CA ARG A 75 3.02 4.02 14.70
C ARG A 75 3.73 5.38 14.71
N GLU A 76 4.42 5.70 13.62
CA GLU A 76 5.21 6.92 13.48
C GLU A 76 4.32 8.17 13.41
N PHE A 77 3.31 8.12 12.55
CA PHE A 77 2.54 9.31 12.20
C PHE A 77 1.19 9.42 12.89
N SER A 78 0.72 8.37 13.57
CA SER A 78 -0.63 8.31 14.17
C SER A 78 -1.73 8.83 13.21
N PRO A 79 -1.81 8.30 11.97
CA PRO A 79 -2.54 8.90 10.86
C PRO A 79 -4.03 9.07 11.14
N THR A 80 -4.65 8.16 11.90
CA THR A 80 -6.08 8.29 12.24
C THR A 80 -6.34 9.51 13.13
N ARG A 81 -5.45 9.78 14.09
CA ARG A 81 -5.58 10.94 14.99
C ARG A 81 -5.15 12.23 14.30
N ASN A 82 -4.05 12.19 13.55
CA ASN A 82 -3.40 13.38 13.05
C ASN A 82 -3.92 13.82 11.67
N TRP A 83 -4.40 12.87 10.87
CA TRP A 83 -4.72 13.07 9.46
C TRP A 83 -6.14 12.60 9.08
N GLY A 84 -6.87 11.97 10.00
CA GLY A 84 -8.16 11.34 9.70
C GLY A 84 -8.07 10.08 8.82
N VAL A 85 -6.85 9.57 8.58
CA VAL A 85 -6.62 8.42 7.69
C VAL A 85 -6.62 7.11 8.46
N THR A 86 -7.39 6.15 7.99
CA THR A 86 -7.52 4.82 8.61
C THR A 86 -6.37 3.89 8.23
N LYS A 87 -6.09 2.88 9.06
CA LYS A 87 -5.07 1.86 8.75
C LYS A 87 -5.31 1.11 7.43
N PRO A 88 -6.56 0.74 7.04
CA PRO A 88 -6.84 0.19 5.72
C PRO A 88 -6.46 1.11 4.55
N GLU A 89 -6.66 2.43 4.67
CA GLU A 89 -6.22 3.41 3.64
C GLU A 89 -4.70 3.47 3.57
N ILE A 90 -4.01 3.46 4.72
CA ILE A 90 -2.53 3.41 4.75
C ILE A 90 -2.00 2.14 4.07
N ARG A 91 -2.65 0.99 4.30
CA ARG A 91 -2.29 -0.25 3.59
C ARG A 91 -2.49 -0.11 2.07
N GLY A 92 -3.55 0.58 1.64
CA GLY A 92 -3.81 0.87 0.22
C GLY A 92 -2.73 1.73 -0.40
N ALA A 93 -2.36 2.83 0.28
CA ALA A 93 -1.27 3.70 -0.15
C ALA A 93 0.08 2.97 -0.24
N VAL A 94 0.42 2.17 0.77
CA VAL A 94 1.68 1.37 0.75
C VAL A 94 1.67 0.38 -0.41
N LEU A 95 0.55 -0.32 -0.63
CA LEU A 95 0.40 -1.28 -1.72
C LEU A 95 0.56 -0.57 -3.08
N PHE A 96 -0.02 0.62 -3.23
CA PHE A 96 0.09 1.45 -4.43
C PHE A 96 1.54 1.78 -4.77
N VAL A 97 2.28 2.31 -3.78
CA VAL A 97 3.67 2.71 -3.95
C VAL A 97 4.53 1.53 -4.37
N LEU A 98 4.36 0.37 -3.73
CA LEU A 98 5.12 -0.83 -4.06
C LEU A 98 4.82 -1.34 -5.48
N TYR A 99 3.56 -1.42 -5.89
CA TYR A 99 3.21 -1.87 -7.24
C TYR A 99 3.65 -0.88 -8.32
N ALA A 100 3.48 0.42 -8.10
CA ALA A 100 3.96 1.45 -9.02
C ALA A 100 5.47 1.34 -9.23
N ALA A 101 6.23 1.12 -8.16
CA ALA A 101 7.68 0.93 -8.24
C ALA A 101 8.10 -0.39 -8.89
N ILE A 102 7.37 -1.49 -8.63
CA ILE A 102 7.60 -2.77 -9.31
C ILE A 102 7.37 -2.62 -10.82
N LYS A 103 6.25 -2.01 -11.22
CA LYS A 103 5.89 -1.78 -12.62
C LYS A 103 6.91 -0.89 -13.34
N ALA A 104 7.44 0.12 -12.65
CA ALA A 104 8.48 1.00 -13.18
C ALA A 104 9.90 0.38 -13.13
N GLY A 105 10.10 -0.70 -12.36
CA GLY A 105 11.41 -1.30 -12.09
C GLY A 105 12.34 -0.46 -11.20
N LYS A 106 11.87 0.69 -10.72
CA LYS A 106 12.58 1.68 -9.89
C LYS A 106 11.55 2.51 -9.12
N TRP A 107 11.98 3.26 -8.10
CA TRP A 107 11.13 4.24 -7.43
C TRP A 107 10.79 5.38 -8.42
N PRO A 108 9.50 5.60 -8.77
CA PRO A 108 9.09 6.71 -9.63
C PRO A 108 9.47 8.06 -9.01
N VAL A 109 9.79 9.03 -9.87
CA VAL A 109 10.03 10.42 -9.44
C VAL A 109 8.70 11.11 -9.10
N GLU A 110 7.66 10.74 -9.83
CA GLU A 110 6.29 11.22 -9.66
C GLU A 110 5.35 10.02 -9.72
N TYR A 111 4.30 10.06 -8.90
CA TYR A 111 3.24 9.06 -8.89
C TYR A 111 1.98 9.74 -9.40
N ASP A 112 1.52 9.38 -10.60
CA ASP A 112 0.22 9.85 -11.10
C ASP A 112 -0.91 9.11 -10.39
N MET A 113 -1.80 9.86 -9.77
CA MET A 113 -2.96 9.34 -9.04
C MET A 113 -4.19 10.16 -9.34
N THR A 114 -5.32 9.47 -9.34
CA THR A 114 -6.66 10.08 -9.41
C THR A 114 -7.36 9.89 -8.07
N ASP A 115 -8.48 10.58 -7.89
CA ASP A 115 -9.44 10.38 -6.80
C ASP A 115 -10.04 8.96 -6.77
N THR A 116 -9.81 8.17 -7.82
CA THR A 116 -10.20 6.76 -7.94
C THR A 116 -9.04 5.78 -7.86
N THR A 117 -7.82 6.21 -7.48
CA THR A 117 -6.66 5.31 -7.42
C THR A 117 -6.93 4.11 -6.50
N PHE A 118 -7.34 3.03 -7.14
CA PHE A 118 -7.57 1.73 -6.55
C PHE A 118 -6.43 0.86 -7.03
N VAL A 119 -5.64 0.36 -6.09
CA VAL A 119 -4.71 -0.72 -6.40
C VAL A 119 -5.53 -1.99 -6.41
N GLN A 120 -6.16 -2.25 -7.55
CA GLN A 120 -6.66 -3.60 -7.78
C GLN A 120 -5.45 -4.51 -7.93
N TYR A 121 -5.53 -5.66 -7.28
CA TYR A 121 -4.66 -6.79 -7.61
C TYR A 121 -4.90 -7.08 -9.09
N GLU A 122 -3.99 -6.63 -9.95
CA GLU A 122 -3.87 -7.19 -11.28
C GLU A 122 -3.23 -8.57 -11.07
N GLU A 123 -3.89 -9.65 -11.49
CA GLU A 123 -3.18 -10.87 -11.87
C GLU A 123 -2.30 -10.50 -13.07
N ALA A 124 -1.25 -9.72 -12.83
CA ALA A 124 -0.21 -9.51 -13.80
C ALA A 124 0.49 -10.85 -13.93
N GLY A 125 0.11 -11.59 -14.97
CA GLY A 125 0.89 -12.70 -15.48
C GLY A 125 2.34 -12.27 -15.62
N LEU A 126 3.15 -12.74 -14.68
CA LEU A 126 4.59 -12.92 -14.80
C LEU A 126 4.83 -14.43 -14.73
#